data_AF-A0A6B2GAT8-F1
#
_entry.id   AF-A0A6B2GAT8-F1
#
_cell.length_a   1.000
_cell.length_b   1.000
_cell.length_c   1.000
_cell.angle_alpha   90.00
_cell.angle_beta   90.00
_cell.angle_gamma   90.00
#
_symmetry.space_group_name_H-M   'P 1'
#
loop_
_entity.id
_entity.type
_entity.pdbx_description
1 polymer ?
#
loop_
_entity_poly.entity_id
_entity_poly.type
_entity_poly.pdbx_seq_one_letter_code
_entity_poly.pdbx_strand_id
1 'polypeptide(L)'
;MKPLKKLTATSLVLLLMLTSCVKNDNVDFTQVDQINLNQQIKGSMISFTTTIADFGDANNLPFVGFDFNTPIEAFSNATVQNELVKLTFHFEFENTFNRDFLFAFNFLDANGLVVYSTPVTVTKNGLTNKDVIIEG
;
A
#
# COMPACT_ATOMS: atom_id res chain seq x y z
N MET A 1 26.34 -5.82 -76.88
CA MET A 1 26.56 -5.99 -75.43
C MET A 1 25.25 -5.69 -74.71
N LYS A 2 24.75 -6.66 -73.92
CA LYS A 2 23.44 -6.67 -73.25
C LYS A 2 23.48 -5.87 -71.93
N PRO A 3 22.33 -5.35 -71.44
CA PRO A 3 22.30 -4.30 -70.42
C PRO A 3 22.61 -4.83 -69.02
N LEU A 4 23.74 -4.37 -68.48
CA LEU A 4 24.21 -4.55 -67.12
C LEU A 4 23.38 -3.67 -66.15
N LYS A 5 22.12 -4.00 -65.84
CA LYS A 5 21.27 -3.06 -65.05
C LYS A 5 20.33 -3.62 -63.98
N LYS A 6 20.40 -4.90 -63.57
CA LYS A 6 19.52 -5.41 -62.49
C LYS A 6 20.22 -6.11 -61.31
N LEU A 7 21.53 -6.36 -61.37
CA LEU A 7 22.25 -7.06 -60.30
C LEU A 7 22.85 -6.12 -59.23
N THR A 8 22.83 -4.81 -59.47
CA THR A 8 23.53 -3.83 -58.62
C THR A 8 22.73 -3.41 -57.39
N ALA A 9 21.42 -3.20 -57.52
CA ALA A 9 20.59 -2.72 -56.41
C ALA A 9 20.43 -3.77 -55.30
N THR A 10 20.15 -5.03 -55.66
CA THR A 10 19.95 -6.11 -54.67
C THR A 10 21.25 -6.45 -53.94
N SER A 11 22.38 -6.46 -54.66
CA SER A 11 23.69 -6.70 -54.04
C SER A 11 24.12 -5.55 -53.13
N LEU A 12 23.75 -4.31 -53.47
CA LEU A 12 24.03 -3.14 -52.64
C LEU A 12 23.18 -3.14 -51.36
N VAL A 13 21.90 -3.52 -51.44
CA VAL A 13 21.02 -3.68 -50.27
C VAL A 13 21.55 -4.77 -49.34
N LEU A 14 22.00 -5.92 -49.89
CA LEU A 14 22.57 -6.99 -49.09
C LEU A 14 23.87 -6.55 -48.40
N LEU A 15 24.69 -5.73 -49.07
CA LEU A 15 25.91 -5.17 -48.49
C LEU A 15 25.61 -4.17 -47.37
N LEU A 16 24.58 -3.33 -47.53
CA LEU A 16 24.12 -2.38 -46.52
C LEU A 16 23.58 -3.07 -45.26
N MET A 17 22.87 -4.20 -45.43
CA MET A 17 22.39 -5.03 -44.32
C MET A 17 23.53 -5.70 -43.54
N LEU A 18 24.62 -6.08 -44.23
CA LEU A 18 25.82 -6.63 -43.58
C LEU A 18 26.64 -5.57 -42.82
N THR A 19 26.45 -4.29 -43.15
CA THR A 19 27.07 -3.15 -42.44
C THR A 19 26.14 -2.43 -41.47
N SER A 20 24.86 -2.83 -41.37
CA SER A 20 23.95 -2.26 -40.37
C SER A 20 24.24 -2.89 -39.00
N CYS A 21 25.37 -2.50 -38.42
CA CYS A 21 25.61 -2.68 -37.01
C CYS A 21 24.65 -1.73 -36.28
N VAL A 22 23.60 -2.28 -35.66
CA VAL A 22 23.03 -1.59 -34.50
C VAL A 22 24.19 -1.47 -33.53
N LYS A 23 24.68 -0.25 -33.26
CA LYS A 23 25.68 -0.06 -32.21
C LYS A 23 25.07 -0.59 -30.92
N ASN A 24 25.54 -1.77 -30.48
CA ASN A 24 25.13 -2.37 -29.21
C ASN A 24 25.32 -1.41 -28.03
N ASP A 25 26.19 -0.41 -28.19
CA ASP A 25 26.50 0.63 -27.21
C ASP A 25 25.37 1.64 -26.97
N ASN A 26 24.33 1.68 -27.81
CA ASN A 26 23.21 2.63 -27.70
C ASN A 26 21.89 1.97 -27.27
N VAL A 27 21.87 0.65 -27.04
CA VAL A 27 20.70 -0.02 -26.46
C VAL A 27 20.86 0.01 -24.96
N ASP A 28 20.40 1.10 -24.35
CA ASP A 28 20.48 1.32 -22.92
C ASP A 28 19.38 0.50 -22.22
N PHE A 29 19.73 -0.71 -21.79
CA PHE A 29 18.85 -1.57 -21.00
C PHE A 29 18.68 -1.09 -19.55
N THR A 30 19.46 -0.10 -19.08
CA THR A 30 19.31 0.46 -17.74
C THR A 30 18.03 1.30 -17.60
N GLN A 31 17.36 1.62 -18.72
CA GLN A 31 16.01 2.21 -18.69
C GLN A 31 14.99 1.36 -17.93
N VAL A 32 15.15 0.03 -17.89
CA VAL A 32 14.27 -0.85 -17.12
C VAL A 32 14.46 -0.63 -15.61
N ASP A 33 15.69 -0.33 -15.18
CA ASP A 33 16.02 -0.04 -13.78
C ASP A 33 15.48 1.33 -13.31
N GLN A 34 15.09 2.20 -14.26
CA GLN A 34 14.45 3.49 -13.97
C GLN A 34 12.93 3.37 -13.75
N ILE A 35 12.33 2.20 -14.03
CA ILE A 35 10.90 1.97 -13.86
C ILE A 35 10.62 1.61 -12.39
N ASN A 36 10.37 2.63 -11.57
CA ASN A 36 9.85 2.44 -10.21
C ASN A 36 8.32 2.30 -10.25
N LEU A 37 7.83 1.06 -10.09
CA LEU A 37 6.40 0.79 -9.96
C LEU A 37 5.94 1.12 -8.52
N ASN A 38 5.52 2.38 -8.30
CA ASN A 38 4.91 2.79 -7.04
C ASN A 38 3.47 2.28 -6.94
N GLN A 39 3.31 1.03 -6.51
CA GLN A 39 2.01 0.44 -6.29
C GLN A 39 1.39 0.99 -5.00
N GLN A 40 0.14 1.47 -5.09
CA GLN A 40 -0.64 1.87 -3.93
C GLN A 40 -1.83 0.91 -3.79
N ILE A 41 -1.91 0.25 -2.63
CA ILE A 41 -3.02 -0.63 -2.28
C ILE A 41 -3.90 0.11 -1.27
N LYS A 42 -5.22 0.08 -1.49
CA LYS A 42 -6.22 0.63 -0.56
C LYS A 42 -7.24 -0.46 -0.23
N GLY A 43 -7.63 -0.53 1.03
CA GLY A 43 -8.64 -1.47 1.49
C GLY A 43 -9.14 -1.12 2.89
N SER A 44 -10.35 -1.58 3.20
CA SER A 44 -10.93 -1.46 4.55
C SER A 44 -10.38 -2.57 5.44
N MET A 45 -9.87 -2.21 6.61
CA MET A 45 -9.28 -3.18 7.55
C MET A 45 -10.27 -3.62 8.62
N ILE A 46 -10.93 -2.66 9.27
CA ILE A 46 -11.83 -2.92 10.40
C ILE A 46 -13.09 -2.07 10.21
N SER A 47 -14.26 -2.69 10.41
CA SER A 47 -15.54 -2.00 10.48
C SER A 47 -16.38 -2.67 11.56
N PHE A 48 -16.96 -1.86 12.45
CA PHE A 48 -17.82 -2.35 13.52
C PHE A 48 -18.92 -1.34 13.85
N THR A 49 -20.00 -1.84 14.42
CA THR A 49 -21.06 -1.03 15.03
C THR A 49 -21.35 -1.64 16.39
N THR A 50 -21.53 -0.78 17.39
CA THR A 50 -21.61 -1.19 18.79
C THR A 50 -22.65 -0.36 19.52
N THR A 51 -23.16 -0.90 20.62
CA THR A 51 -24.20 -0.33 21.47
C THR A 51 -23.69 -0.17 22.91
N ILE A 52 -24.46 0.47 23.79
CA ILE A 52 -24.08 0.59 25.22
C ILE A 52 -23.97 -0.80 25.87
N ALA A 53 -24.81 -1.76 25.47
CA ALA A 53 -24.81 -3.10 26.05
C ALA A 53 -23.49 -3.83 25.79
N ASP A 54 -22.83 -3.55 24.67
CA ASP A 54 -21.52 -4.12 24.33
C ASP A 54 -20.39 -3.57 25.20
N PHE A 55 -20.64 -2.46 25.92
CA PHE A 55 -19.74 -1.85 26.87
C PHE A 55 -20.13 -2.11 28.33
N GLY A 56 -20.95 -3.14 28.62
CA GLY A 56 -21.39 -3.49 29.97
C GLY A 56 -20.94 -4.88 30.42
N ASP A 57 -20.66 -5.04 31.72
CA ASP A 57 -20.45 -6.37 32.31
C ASP A 57 -21.77 -7.17 32.43
N ALA A 58 -21.71 -8.39 32.97
CA ALA A 58 -22.89 -9.24 33.17
C ALA A 58 -23.97 -8.61 34.07
N ASN A 59 -23.64 -7.54 34.80
CA ASN A 59 -24.54 -6.76 35.66
C ASN A 59 -24.88 -5.38 35.07
N ASN A 60 -24.59 -5.13 33.78
CA ASN A 60 -24.74 -3.85 33.08
C ASN A 60 -23.92 -2.68 33.67
N LEU A 61 -22.83 -2.96 34.39
CA LEU A 61 -21.88 -1.93 34.79
C LEU A 61 -20.97 -1.57 33.62
N PRO A 62 -20.73 -0.29 33.33
CA PRO A 62 -19.94 0.11 32.17
C PRO A 62 -18.47 -0.32 32.31
N PHE A 63 -17.95 -1.00 31.29
CA PHE A 63 -16.53 -1.25 31.16
C PHE A 63 -15.77 0.07 31.03
N VAL A 64 -14.65 0.16 31.76
CA VAL A 64 -13.75 1.31 31.72
C VAL A 64 -12.85 1.29 30.47
N GLY A 65 -12.78 0.14 29.80
CA GLY A 65 -12.06 -0.08 28.54
C GLY A 65 -12.38 -1.46 27.97
N PHE A 66 -12.07 -1.64 26.69
CA PHE A 66 -12.19 -2.90 25.96
C PHE A 66 -10.99 -3.03 25.01
N ASP A 67 -10.68 -4.26 24.62
CA ASP A 67 -9.55 -4.55 23.73
C ASP A 67 -9.99 -5.59 22.69
N PHE A 68 -9.49 -5.45 21.46
CA PHE A 68 -9.74 -6.37 20.36
C PHE A 68 -8.52 -6.47 19.46
N ASN A 69 -8.12 -7.71 19.18
CA ASN A 69 -6.98 -8.00 18.31
C ASN A 69 -7.47 -8.63 17.00
N THR A 70 -7.17 -7.97 15.89
CA THR A 70 -7.46 -8.47 14.54
C THR A 70 -6.16 -8.72 13.79
N PRO A 71 -5.92 -9.94 13.25
CA PRO A 71 -4.81 -10.15 12.34
C PRO A 71 -5.09 -9.45 10.99
N ILE A 72 -4.13 -8.66 10.51
CA ILE A 72 -4.22 -8.00 9.20
C ILE A 72 -3.26 -8.71 8.25
N GLU A 73 -3.80 -9.63 7.44
CA GLU A 73 -3.00 -10.50 6.56
C GLU A 73 -2.18 -9.74 5.52
N ALA A 74 -2.59 -8.52 5.15
CA ALA A 74 -1.87 -7.67 4.21
C ALA A 74 -0.42 -7.41 4.66
N PHE A 75 -0.16 -7.32 5.97
CA PHE A 75 1.18 -7.11 6.51
C PHE A 75 2.01 -8.40 6.61
N SER A 76 1.41 -9.57 6.36
CA SER A 76 2.13 -10.85 6.27
C SER A 76 2.73 -11.10 4.88
N ASN A 77 2.43 -10.25 3.89
CA ASN A 77 2.94 -10.38 2.54
C ASN A 77 4.41 -9.91 2.46
N ALA A 78 5.30 -10.74 1.90
CA ALA A 78 6.73 -10.46 1.81
C ALA A 78 7.06 -9.20 0.99
N THR A 79 6.30 -8.91 -0.07
CA THR A 79 6.47 -7.68 -0.85
C THR A 79 6.10 -6.44 -0.02
N VAL A 80 5.01 -6.51 0.76
CA VAL A 80 4.64 -5.42 1.67
C VAL A 80 5.72 -5.24 2.74
N GLN A 81 6.23 -6.30 3.35
CA GLN A 81 7.26 -6.16 4.39
C GLN A 81 8.57 -5.57 3.88
N ASN A 82 8.98 -5.89 2.66
CA ASN A 82 10.27 -5.46 2.12
C ASN A 82 10.24 -4.10 1.41
N GLU A 83 9.11 -3.76 0.80
CA GLU A 83 9.00 -2.61 -0.12
C GLU A 83 8.02 -1.52 0.39
N LEU A 84 7.44 -1.66 1.58
CA LEU A 84 6.54 -0.65 2.14
C LEU A 84 7.31 0.60 2.56
N VAL A 85 7.19 1.65 1.77
CA VAL A 85 7.79 2.96 2.05
C VAL A 85 6.85 3.86 2.88
N LYS A 86 5.53 3.66 2.74
CA LYS A 86 4.52 4.53 3.36
C LYS A 86 3.22 3.80 3.61
N LEU A 87 2.64 4.04 4.77
CA LEU A 87 1.34 3.53 5.19
C LEU A 87 0.46 4.67 5.69
N THR A 88 -0.79 4.69 5.27
CA THR A 88 -1.80 5.64 5.77
C THR A 88 -2.96 4.87 6.37
N PHE A 89 -3.20 5.05 7.66
CA PHE A 89 -4.41 4.59 8.32
C PHE A 89 -5.45 5.70 8.32
N HIS A 90 -6.57 5.43 7.66
CA HIS A 90 -7.74 6.31 7.66
C HIS A 90 -8.74 5.80 8.68
N PHE A 91 -9.08 6.64 9.65
CA PHE A 91 -10.05 6.35 10.70
C PHE A 91 -11.30 7.20 10.51
N GLU A 92 -12.45 6.53 10.49
CA GLU A 92 -13.77 7.15 10.44
C GLU A 92 -14.61 6.61 11.59
N PHE A 93 -15.10 7.51 12.45
CA PHE A 93 -15.98 7.16 13.57
C PHE A 93 -17.21 8.05 13.60
N GLU A 94 -18.36 7.45 13.84
CA GLU A 94 -19.57 8.12 14.28
C GLU A 94 -19.85 7.70 15.73
N ASN A 95 -19.85 8.68 16.63
CA ASN A 95 -20.18 8.47 18.03
C ASN A 95 -21.53 9.10 18.35
N THR A 96 -22.53 8.25 18.53
CA THR A 96 -23.89 8.65 18.92
C THR A 96 -24.10 8.67 20.44
N PHE A 97 -23.08 8.30 21.22
CA PHE A 97 -23.14 8.32 22.67
C PHE A 97 -22.87 9.74 23.20
N ASN A 98 -23.49 10.08 24.34
CA ASN A 98 -23.24 11.35 25.05
C ASN A 98 -21.96 11.29 25.93
N ARG A 99 -20.90 10.63 25.44
CA ARG A 99 -19.59 10.56 26.11
C ARG A 99 -18.45 10.44 25.10
N ASP A 100 -17.28 10.94 25.48
CA ASP A 100 -16.08 10.86 24.65
C ASP A 100 -15.41 9.49 24.82
N PHE A 101 -14.73 9.03 23.78
CA PHE A 101 -13.89 7.84 23.79
C PHE A 101 -12.46 8.17 23.36
N LEU A 102 -11.51 7.43 23.93
CA LEU A 102 -10.12 7.42 23.50
C LEU A 102 -9.78 6.01 23.03
N PHE A 103 -9.64 5.85 21.72
CA PHE A 103 -9.17 4.60 21.13
C PHE A 103 -7.65 4.65 21.00
N ALA A 104 -6.95 3.62 21.48
CA ALA A 104 -5.53 3.44 21.25
C ALA A 104 -5.34 2.32 20.22
N PHE A 105 -4.88 2.66 19.02
CA PHE A 105 -4.54 1.66 18.00
C PHE A 105 -3.10 1.23 18.17
N ASN A 106 -2.91 0.00 18.65
CA ASN A 106 -1.61 -0.60 18.88
C ASN A 106 -1.29 -1.57 17.74
N PHE A 107 -0.11 -1.39 17.13
CA PHE A 107 0.43 -2.30 16.14
C PHE A 107 1.44 -3.20 16.85
N LEU A 108 1.28 -4.51 16.66
CA LEU A 108 2.03 -5.52 17.37
C LEU A 108 3.01 -6.22 16.42
N ASP A 109 4.17 -6.62 16.94
CA ASP A 109 5.06 -7.55 16.26
C ASP A 109 4.60 -9.02 16.40
N ALA A 110 5.36 -9.94 15.83
CA ALA A 110 5.09 -11.38 15.92
C ALA A 110 5.15 -11.94 17.36
N ASN A 111 5.74 -11.22 18.31
CA ASN A 111 5.82 -11.59 19.73
C ASN A 111 4.71 -10.94 20.56
N GLY A 112 3.83 -10.14 19.95
CA GLY A 112 2.77 -9.40 20.63
C GLY A 112 3.26 -8.11 21.30
N LEU A 113 4.47 -7.64 21.00
CA LEU A 113 5.00 -6.38 21.52
C LEU A 113 4.51 -5.19 20.69
N VAL A 114 4.10 -4.11 21.36
CA VAL A 114 3.67 -2.89 20.68
C VAL A 114 4.88 -2.23 20.00
N VAL A 115 4.84 -2.15 18.67
CA VAL A 115 5.87 -1.47 17.85
C VAL A 115 5.47 -0.05 17.49
N TYR A 116 4.18 0.23 17.43
CA TYR A 116 3.65 1.57 17.17
C TYR A 116 2.29 1.73 17.84
N SER A 117 1.99 2.94 18.32
CA SER A 117 0.69 3.25 18.92
C SER A 117 0.24 4.64 18.47
N THR A 118 -1.04 4.75 18.14
CA THR A 118 -1.65 6.05 17.82
C THR A 118 -3.01 6.21 18.52
N PRO A 119 -3.19 7.28 19.31
CA PRO A 119 -4.48 7.57 19.92
C PRO A 119 -5.42 8.28 18.94
N VAL A 120 -6.70 7.92 18.98
CA VAL A 120 -7.79 8.61 18.28
C VAL A 120 -8.85 8.97 19.30
N THR A 121 -9.05 10.26 19.50
CA THR A 121 -10.12 10.79 20.36
C THR A 121 -11.39 10.92 19.53
N VAL A 122 -12.48 10.34 20.01
CA VAL A 122 -13.79 10.40 19.38
C VAL A 122 -14.74 11.13 20.33
N THR A 123 -15.16 12.33 19.93
CA THR A 123 -16.00 13.19 20.75
C THR A 123 -17.45 12.70 20.77
N LYS A 124 -18.15 12.91 21.88
CA LYS A 124 -19.58 12.62 22.03
C LYS A 124 -20.44 13.28 20.96
N ASN A 125 -21.48 12.58 20.52
CA ASN A 125 -22.45 13.05 19.51
C ASN A 125 -21.77 13.67 18.27
N GLY A 126 -20.70 13.04 17.78
CA GLY A 126 -19.81 13.64 16.80
C GLY A 126 -19.24 12.64 15.79
N LEU A 127 -18.76 13.21 14.68
CA LEU A 127 -18.03 12.51 13.64
C LEU A 127 -16.53 12.78 13.81
N THR A 128 -15.70 11.75 13.65
CA THR A 128 -14.24 11.86 13.68
C THR A 128 -13.68 11.27 12.40
N ASN A 129 -12.90 12.08 11.66
CA ASN A 129 -12.11 11.65 10.51
C ASN A 129 -10.64 11.96 10.79
N LYS A 130 -9.78 10.95 10.74
CA LYS A 130 -8.37 11.12 11.05
C LYS A 130 -7.49 10.23 10.17
N ASP A 131 -6.50 10.85 9.54
CA ASP A 131 -5.41 10.15 8.88
C ASP A 131 -4.19 10.06 9.81
N VAL A 132 -3.60 8.88 9.88
CA VAL A 132 -2.29 8.65 10.52
C VAL A 132 -1.35 8.10 9.45
N ILE A 133 -0.24 8.80 9.24
CA ILE A 133 0.76 8.43 8.26
C ILE A 133 1.97 7.87 8.99
N ILE A 134 2.45 6.72 8.53
CA ILE A 134 3.71 6.12 8.94
C ILE A 134 4.59 6.05 7.70
N GLU A 135 5.78 6.62 7.78
CA GLU A 135 6.79 6.60 6.71
C GLU A 135 7.98 5.77 7.20
N GLY A 136 8.52 4.95 6.31
CA GLY A 136 9.69 4.08 6.56
C GLY A 136 11.02 4.81 6.43
#